data_AF-A0A6N2LP27-F1
#
_entry.id   AF-A0A6N2LP27-F1
#
_cell.length_a   1.000
_cell.length_b   1.000
_cell.length_c   1.000
_cell.angle_alpha   90.00
_cell.angle_beta   90.00
_cell.angle_gamma   90.00
#
_symmetry.space_group_name_H-M   'P 1'
#
loop_
_entity.id
_entity.type
_entity.pdbx_description
1 polymer ?
#
loop_
_entity_poly.entity_id
_entity_poly.type
_entity_poly.pdbx_seq_one_letter_code
_entity_poly.pdbx_strand_id
1 'polypeptide(L)'
;MLIGGEIFTSMVGLLFKNFQLKKVENKISSLADSDPSTCQYSSELEMVEKRDFESLESGNHETSLDSSVDLVKCKSIKFLCFVVLGYFIAVQVLGVSLVSTYLALVSSARNVLKNKGLNSLTFSIFTTVSTFANCGFLPTNENMVVFKSNSGLLLILRSLNTLFPSCLRFCVWFLGKFFKKVESNYLLKKTSEVGYFHLLPSQHASYLVVTVSGFVLTQFILFCSMEWNSAGLHGLNSYQKIIGSLFQTMNTRYAGESIVDLSALSSALLVLFVVMMYLPPYTSLLPVKDDEEIYKKKRNRRGRLLENILFSQLSYLAIFTILVCITERQKLQEDPLNFNVLNIVVEVVSAYGSVGFTTGYSCDRQTQPDSNCVNKF
;
A
#
# COMPACT_ATOMS: atom_id res chain seq x y z
N MET A 1 -2.09 1.27 13.90
CA MET A 1 -2.42 1.38 12.47
C MET A 1 -1.30 2.05 11.71
N LEU A 2 -1.08 3.37 11.84
CA LEU A 2 -0.05 4.08 11.06
C LEU A 2 1.39 3.56 11.26
N ILE A 3 1.79 3.21 12.48
CA ILE A 3 3.17 2.80 12.80
C ILE A 3 3.57 1.49 12.08
N GLY A 4 2.60 0.63 11.73
CA GLY A 4 2.85 -0.64 11.04
C GLY A 4 2.81 -0.55 9.51
N GLY A 5 2.36 0.57 8.93
CA GLY A 5 2.23 0.70 7.48
C GLY A 5 3.58 0.87 6.78
N GLU A 6 3.79 0.16 5.67
CA GLU A 6 5.02 0.26 4.86
C GLU A 6 5.32 1.70 4.42
N ILE A 7 4.27 2.44 4.04
CA ILE A 7 4.40 3.84 3.59
C ILE A 7 4.90 4.74 4.72
N PHE A 8 4.37 4.57 5.93
CA PHE A 8 4.75 5.37 7.09
C PHE A 8 6.18 5.04 7.56
N THR A 9 6.51 3.75 7.66
CA THR A 9 7.87 3.32 8.05
C THR A 9 8.92 3.78 7.04
N SER A 10 8.60 3.75 5.75
CA SER A 10 9.45 4.27 4.68
C SER A 10 9.61 5.80 4.74
N MET A 11 8.53 6.53 5.01
CA MET A 11 8.57 7.98 5.24
C MET A 11 9.44 8.35 6.46
N VAL A 12 9.29 7.64 7.58
CA VAL A 12 10.11 7.85 8.79
C VAL A 12 11.59 7.55 8.49
N GLY A 13 11.88 6.50 7.73
CA GLY A 13 13.24 6.21 7.25
C GLY A 13 13.82 7.35 6.40
N LEU A 14 13.01 7.96 5.53
CA LEU A 14 13.41 9.11 4.72
C LEU A 14 13.65 10.37 5.58
N LEU A 15 12.80 10.63 6.57
CA LEU A 15 12.96 11.71 7.54
C LEU A 15 14.25 11.56 8.35
N PHE A 16 14.56 10.34 8.80
CA PHE A 16 15.81 10.05 9.51
C PHE A 16 17.03 10.28 8.61
N LYS A 17 16.97 9.84 7.33
CA LYS A 17 18.03 10.09 6.34
C LYS A 17 18.23 11.60 6.12
N ASN A 18 17.14 12.36 6.02
CA ASN A 18 17.20 13.82 5.91
C ASN A 18 17.85 14.47 7.15
N PHE A 19 17.50 14.02 8.34
CA PHE A 19 18.10 14.51 9.59
C PHE A 19 19.61 14.23 9.66
N GLN A 20 20.05 13.04 9.26
CA GLN A 20 21.48 12.70 9.18
C GLN A 20 22.21 13.56 8.14
N LEU A 21 21.60 13.81 6.99
CA LEU A 21 22.16 14.69 5.95
C LEU A 21 22.29 16.14 6.43
N LYS A 22 21.29 16.65 7.16
CA LYS A 22 21.33 17.99 7.78
C LYS A 22 22.47 18.10 8.83
N LYS A 23 22.74 17.02 9.57
CA LYS A 23 23.86 16.97 10.52
C LYS A 23 25.22 16.99 9.82
N VAL A 24 25.34 16.34 8.66
CA VAL A 24 26.57 16.36 7.84
C VAL A 24 26.79 17.75 7.22
N GLU A 25 25.75 18.37 6.68
CA GLU A 25 25.81 19.72 6.11
C GLU A 25 26.20 20.77 7.15
N ASN A 26 25.61 20.72 8.35
CA ASN A 26 25.99 21.61 9.46
C ASN A 26 27.45 21.43 9.91
N LYS A 27 28.00 20.22 9.76
CA LYS A 27 29.41 19.94 10.09
C LYS A 27 30.35 20.49 9.02
N ILE A 28 29.94 20.44 7.75
CA ILE A 28 30.68 21.02 6.63
C ILE A 28 30.65 22.56 6.70
N SER A 29 29.51 23.17 7.03
CA SER A 29 29.42 24.63 7.19
C SER A 29 30.25 25.15 8.35
N SER A 30 30.33 24.41 9.47
CA SER A 30 31.20 24.80 10.60
C SER A 30 32.70 24.69 10.29
N LEU A 31 33.09 23.80 9.36
CA LEU A 31 34.47 23.70 8.88
C LEU A 31 34.81 24.82 7.90
N ALA A 32 33.85 25.30 7.11
CA ALA A 32 34.04 26.42 6.19
C ALA A 32 34.21 27.78 6.89
N ASP A 33 33.61 27.97 8.07
CA ASP A 33 33.77 29.19 8.89
C ASP A 33 35.13 29.29 9.62
N SER A 34 35.97 28.25 9.54
CA SER A 34 37.24 28.18 10.29
C SER A 34 38.47 28.67 9.50
N ASP A 35 38.39 28.82 8.18
CA ASP A 35 39.51 29.19 7.29
C ASP A 35 39.16 30.42 6.42
N PRO A 36 39.79 31.60 6.62
CA PRO A 36 39.43 32.84 5.92
C PRO A 36 39.82 32.90 4.44
N SER A 37 40.52 31.91 3.89
CA SER A 37 40.96 31.90 2.49
C SER A 37 39.92 31.37 1.50
N THR A 38 38.75 30.93 1.97
CA THR A 38 37.67 30.38 1.10
C THR A 38 36.62 31.44 0.70
N CYS A 39 36.73 32.67 1.21
CA CYS A 39 35.72 33.74 1.06
C CYS A 39 35.59 34.40 -0.33
N GLN A 40 36.17 33.82 -1.40
CA GLN A 40 35.90 34.29 -2.78
C GLN A 40 34.93 33.43 -3.58
N TYR A 41 34.52 32.25 -3.09
CA TYR A 41 33.72 31.31 -3.89
C TYR A 41 32.20 31.44 -3.72
N SER A 42 31.73 32.23 -2.75
CA SER A 42 30.30 32.35 -2.43
C SER A 42 29.55 33.35 -3.31
N SER A 43 30.26 34.30 -3.95
CA SER A 43 29.63 35.42 -4.64
C SER A 43 29.34 35.17 -6.13
N GLU A 44 29.92 34.14 -6.75
CA GLU A 44 29.61 33.76 -8.14
C GLU A 44 28.44 32.77 -8.27
N LEU A 45 27.99 32.15 -7.17
CA LEU A 45 26.96 31.10 -7.21
C LEU A 45 25.51 31.61 -7.26
N GLU A 46 25.28 32.91 -7.10
CA GLU A 46 23.95 33.53 -7.28
C GLU A 46 23.69 34.03 -8.71
N MET A 47 24.67 34.00 -9.62
CA MET A 47 24.56 34.60 -10.96
C MET A 47 24.56 33.62 -12.13
N VAL A 48 24.34 32.31 -11.89
CA VAL A 48 24.15 31.32 -12.96
C VAL A 48 22.71 30.79 -12.96
N GLU A 49 21.76 31.71 -12.95
CA GLU A 49 20.42 31.45 -13.44
C GLU A 49 20.40 31.81 -14.94
N LYS A 50 20.17 30.81 -15.80
CA LYS A 50 20.29 30.82 -17.28
C LYS A 50 21.70 30.62 -17.83
N ARG A 51 22.03 29.38 -18.17
CA ARG A 51 22.43 29.04 -19.55
C ARG A 51 22.38 27.53 -19.79
N ASP A 52 22.14 27.24 -21.06
CA ASP A 52 21.63 25.99 -21.61
C ASP A 52 22.49 24.76 -21.37
N PHE A 53 21.78 23.63 -21.37
CA PHE A 53 22.29 22.27 -21.34
C PHE A 53 22.83 21.93 -22.74
N GLU A 54 24.04 22.35 -23.09
CA GLU A 54 24.79 21.77 -24.21
C GLU A 54 26.25 22.25 -24.21
N SER A 55 27.16 21.30 -24.48
CA SER A 55 28.62 21.42 -24.58
C SER A 55 29.42 21.53 -23.27
N LEU A 56 30.22 20.50 -22.99
CA LEU A 56 31.68 20.58 -22.82
C LEU A 56 32.22 19.22 -22.36
N GLU A 57 32.65 18.42 -23.34
CA GLU A 57 33.76 17.48 -23.14
C GLU A 57 35.06 18.27 -22.94
N SER A 58 35.96 17.68 -22.17
CA SER A 58 37.38 18.01 -21.96
C SER A 58 37.74 18.82 -20.71
N GLY A 59 38.40 18.13 -19.77
CA GLY A 59 39.41 18.70 -18.87
C GLY A 59 39.14 18.55 -17.37
N ASN A 60 39.91 17.67 -16.71
CA ASN A 60 40.21 17.57 -15.27
C ASN A 60 39.20 18.21 -14.29
N HIS A 61 38.11 17.49 -13.97
CA HIS A 61 37.06 17.97 -13.05
C HIS A 61 36.49 16.87 -12.12
N GLU A 62 37.28 15.87 -11.71
CA GLU A 62 36.72 14.75 -10.92
C GLU A 62 36.30 15.16 -9.48
N THR A 63 36.98 16.11 -8.83
CA THR A 63 36.71 16.44 -7.41
C THR A 63 35.58 17.45 -7.18
N SER A 64 35.34 18.37 -8.13
CA SER A 64 34.27 19.38 -8.00
C SER A 64 32.92 18.89 -8.54
N LEU A 65 32.93 17.92 -9.45
CA LEU A 65 31.72 17.33 -10.00
C LEU A 65 31.04 16.43 -8.96
N ASP A 66 31.82 15.68 -8.18
CA ASP A 66 31.32 14.81 -7.11
C ASP A 66 30.63 15.59 -5.98
N SER A 67 31.22 16.73 -5.57
CA SER A 67 30.63 17.61 -4.54
C SER A 67 29.36 18.32 -5.02
N SER A 68 29.28 18.72 -6.29
CA SER A 68 28.08 19.33 -6.89
C SER A 68 26.93 18.31 -7.01
N VAL A 69 27.24 17.07 -7.38
CA VAL A 69 26.28 15.96 -7.48
C VAL A 69 25.74 15.59 -6.10
N ASP A 70 26.59 15.57 -5.07
CA ASP A 70 26.18 15.31 -3.69
C ASP A 70 25.31 16.43 -3.09
N LEU A 71 25.59 17.70 -3.43
CA LEU A 71 24.74 18.83 -3.02
C LEU A 71 23.35 18.75 -3.67
N VAL A 72 23.28 18.48 -4.97
CA VAL A 72 22.00 18.31 -5.71
C VAL A 72 21.22 17.11 -5.16
N LYS A 73 21.90 16.02 -4.83
CA LYS A 73 21.30 14.83 -4.20
C LYS A 73 20.73 15.15 -2.81
N CYS A 74 21.44 15.92 -1.99
CA CYS A 74 20.98 16.33 -0.66
C CYS A 74 19.74 17.22 -0.74
N LYS A 75 19.76 18.25 -1.61
CA LYS A 75 18.59 19.12 -1.87
C LYS A 75 17.41 18.34 -2.42
N SER A 76 17.66 17.38 -3.31
CA SER A 76 16.63 16.50 -3.88
C SER A 76 15.98 15.60 -2.82
N ILE A 77 16.75 15.05 -1.86
CA ILE A 77 16.20 14.23 -0.76
C ILE A 77 15.34 15.09 0.18
N LYS A 78 15.77 16.33 0.49
CA LYS A 78 14.97 17.27 1.27
C LYS A 78 13.65 17.60 0.58
N PHE A 79 13.68 17.88 -0.73
CA PHE A 79 12.49 18.12 -1.52
C PHE A 79 11.56 16.90 -1.53
N LEU A 80 12.09 15.70 -1.78
CA LEU A 80 11.31 14.45 -1.75
C LEU A 80 10.65 14.24 -0.38
N CYS A 81 11.36 14.51 0.71
CA CYS A 81 10.82 14.41 2.06
C CYS A 81 9.63 15.36 2.28
N PHE A 82 9.72 16.60 1.79
CA PHE A 82 8.63 17.56 1.86
C PHE A 82 7.43 17.12 1.01
N VAL A 83 7.67 16.62 -0.20
CA VAL A 83 6.61 16.12 -1.10
C VAL A 83 5.89 14.92 -0.50
N VAL A 84 6.61 13.94 0.05
CA VAL A 84 6.01 12.75 0.68
C VAL A 84 5.19 13.12 1.91
N LEU A 85 5.71 14.01 2.77
CA LEU A 85 4.98 14.48 3.95
C LEU A 85 3.72 15.26 3.56
N GLY A 86 3.85 16.18 2.59
CA GLY A 86 2.72 16.95 2.07
C GLY A 86 1.66 16.05 1.44
N TYR A 87 2.06 15.05 0.65
CA TYR A 87 1.16 14.05 0.08
C TYR A 87 0.42 13.27 1.17
N PHE A 88 1.14 12.77 2.18
CA PHE A 88 0.55 12.03 3.30
C PHE A 88 -0.53 12.84 4.01
N ILE A 89 -0.22 14.10 4.37
CA ILE A 89 -1.19 14.98 5.04
C ILE A 89 -2.37 15.31 4.11
N ALA A 90 -2.10 15.64 2.84
CA ALA A 90 -3.13 16.01 1.88
C ALA A 90 -4.13 14.87 1.65
N VAL A 91 -3.67 13.64 1.44
CA VAL A 91 -4.54 12.48 1.22
C VAL A 91 -5.39 12.18 2.45
N GLN A 92 -4.82 12.28 3.66
CA GLN A 92 -5.58 12.08 4.90
C GLN A 92 -6.66 13.15 5.08
N VAL A 93 -6.31 14.43 4.91
CA VAL A 93 -7.28 15.55 5.05
C VAL A 93 -8.38 15.45 3.99
N LEU A 94 -8.01 15.22 2.72
CA LEU A 94 -8.98 15.06 1.63
C LEU A 94 -9.87 13.82 1.84
N GLY A 95 -9.31 12.69 2.26
CA GLY A 95 -10.07 11.47 2.52
C GLY A 95 -11.07 11.63 3.66
N VAL A 96 -10.65 12.21 4.79
CA VAL A 96 -11.54 12.48 5.93
C VAL A 96 -12.63 13.47 5.52
N SER A 97 -12.28 14.51 4.76
CA SER A 97 -13.26 15.47 4.26
C SER A 97 -14.29 14.80 3.35
N LEU A 98 -13.86 13.99 2.37
CA LEU A 98 -14.76 13.33 1.43
C LEU A 98 -15.70 12.34 2.13
N VAL A 99 -15.17 11.50 3.03
CA VAL A 99 -15.98 10.53 3.78
C VAL A 99 -16.96 11.24 4.71
N SER A 100 -16.51 12.28 5.41
CA SER A 100 -17.38 13.06 6.30
C SER A 100 -18.49 13.79 5.53
N THR A 101 -18.15 14.43 4.41
CA THR A 101 -19.14 15.06 3.52
C THR A 101 -20.14 14.04 2.98
N TYR A 102 -19.68 12.85 2.58
CA TYR A 102 -20.56 11.78 2.12
C TYR A 102 -21.55 11.33 3.21
N LEU A 103 -21.07 11.12 4.44
CA LEU A 103 -21.92 10.76 5.58
C LEU A 103 -22.89 11.88 5.97
N ALA A 104 -22.55 13.14 5.70
CA ALA A 104 -23.45 14.26 5.91
C ALA A 104 -24.56 14.33 4.84
N LEU A 105 -24.22 14.06 3.57
CA LEU A 105 -25.14 14.13 2.44
C LEU A 105 -26.07 12.91 2.34
N VAL A 106 -25.57 11.71 2.68
CA VAL A 106 -26.30 10.46 2.52
C VAL A 106 -26.87 10.00 3.86
N SER A 107 -28.17 10.25 4.05
CA SER A 107 -28.90 9.87 5.26
C SER A 107 -28.88 8.37 5.53
N SER A 108 -28.87 7.53 4.48
CA SER A 108 -28.78 6.07 4.61
C SER A 108 -27.51 5.63 5.33
N ALA A 109 -26.35 6.10 4.87
CA ALA A 109 -25.06 5.79 5.49
C ALA A 109 -24.98 6.36 6.92
N ARG A 110 -25.50 7.57 7.15
CA ARG A 110 -25.55 8.17 8.50
C ARG A 110 -26.41 7.37 9.47
N ASN A 111 -27.56 6.87 9.02
CA ASN A 111 -28.47 6.10 9.85
C ASN A 111 -27.85 4.76 10.25
N VAL A 112 -27.11 4.11 9.35
CA VAL A 112 -26.34 2.90 9.66
C VAL A 112 -25.37 3.15 10.83
N LEU A 113 -24.61 4.25 10.81
CA LEU A 113 -23.69 4.59 11.91
C LEU A 113 -24.42 4.89 13.22
N LYS A 114 -25.52 5.65 13.15
CA LYS A 114 -26.33 5.99 14.33
C LYS A 114 -26.91 4.75 15.00
N ASN A 115 -27.39 3.79 14.21
CA ASN A 115 -27.93 2.53 14.73
C ASN A 115 -26.84 1.70 15.43
N LYS A 116 -25.59 1.82 15.00
CA LYS A 116 -24.43 1.19 15.64
C LYS A 116 -23.79 2.04 16.76
N GLY A 117 -24.37 3.20 17.11
CA GLY A 117 -23.84 4.07 18.16
C GLY A 117 -22.50 4.75 17.82
N LEU A 118 -22.13 4.81 16.54
CA LEU A 118 -20.84 5.34 16.09
C LEU A 118 -20.92 6.81 15.70
N ASN A 119 -19.94 7.60 16.16
CA ASN A 119 -19.78 8.98 15.72
C ASN A 119 -19.23 9.04 14.28
N SER A 120 -19.88 9.83 13.41
CA SER A 120 -19.53 9.98 11.99
C SER A 120 -18.12 10.51 11.77
N LEU A 121 -17.65 11.42 12.63
CA LEU A 121 -16.29 11.97 12.52
C LEU A 121 -15.23 10.92 12.84
N THR A 122 -15.41 10.20 13.95
CA THR A 122 -14.49 9.13 14.39
C THR A 122 -14.42 8.03 13.33
N PHE A 123 -15.55 7.63 12.77
CA PHE A 123 -15.60 6.68 11.68
C PHE A 123 -14.85 7.18 10.44
N SER A 124 -15.04 8.45 10.05
CA SER A 124 -14.37 9.02 8.87
C SER A 124 -12.85 9.06 9.03
N ILE A 125 -12.36 9.49 10.19
CA ILE A 125 -10.92 9.52 10.50
C ILE A 125 -10.35 8.12 10.50
N PHE A 126 -10.97 7.20 11.23
CA PHE A 126 -10.47 5.84 11.39
C PHE A 126 -10.45 5.09 10.06
N THR A 127 -11.55 5.17 9.30
CA THR A 127 -11.67 4.52 7.99
C THR A 127 -10.62 5.07 7.03
N THR A 128 -10.50 6.40 6.90
CA THR A 128 -9.51 7.01 5.99
C THR A 128 -8.08 6.58 6.31
N VAL A 129 -7.72 6.59 7.60
CA VAL A 129 -6.38 6.16 8.05
C VAL A 129 -6.17 4.67 7.78
N SER A 130 -7.18 3.84 8.00
CA SER A 130 -7.13 2.39 7.77
C SER A 130 -6.96 2.03 6.30
N THR A 131 -7.80 2.62 5.46
CA THR A 131 -7.80 2.46 4.01
C THR A 131 -6.41 2.87 3.50
N PHE A 132 -5.96 4.10 3.76
CA PHE A 132 -4.64 4.58 3.32
C PHE A 132 -3.46 3.72 3.82
N ALA A 133 -3.52 3.24 5.07
CA ALA A 133 -2.48 2.40 5.65
C ALA A 133 -2.63 0.92 5.28
N ASN A 134 -3.61 0.57 4.42
CA ASN A 134 -3.84 -0.79 3.96
C ASN A 134 -4.06 -1.79 5.13
N CYS A 135 -4.70 -1.34 6.21
CA CYS A 135 -4.85 -2.12 7.44
C CYS A 135 -6.12 -2.99 7.46
N GLY A 136 -7.15 -2.65 6.70
CA GLY A 136 -8.42 -3.40 6.69
C GLY A 136 -9.26 -3.30 7.96
N PHE A 137 -8.86 -2.50 8.96
CA PHE A 137 -9.62 -2.34 10.20
C PHE A 137 -10.72 -1.30 10.03
N LEU A 138 -11.92 -1.64 10.50
CA LEU A 138 -13.04 -0.73 10.51
C LEU A 138 -13.72 -0.72 11.88
N PRO A 139 -14.39 0.38 12.27
CA PRO A 139 -15.13 0.44 13.52
C PRO A 139 -16.40 -0.40 13.53
N THR A 140 -16.75 -1.04 12.41
CA THR A 140 -17.89 -1.94 12.24
C THR A 140 -17.43 -3.39 12.29
N ASN A 141 -18.16 -4.24 13.02
CA ASN A 141 -17.82 -5.67 13.16
C ASN A 141 -17.93 -6.42 11.83
N GLU A 142 -18.88 -6.05 10.98
CA GLU A 142 -19.14 -6.68 9.68
C GLU A 142 -18.38 -5.98 8.53
N ASN A 143 -17.31 -5.24 8.85
CA ASN A 143 -16.48 -4.57 7.85
C ASN A 143 -17.35 -3.62 6.97
N MET A 144 -17.13 -3.56 5.65
CA MET A 144 -17.89 -2.74 4.71
C MET A 144 -19.19 -3.38 4.21
N VAL A 145 -19.55 -4.58 4.69
CA VAL A 145 -20.79 -5.27 4.29
C VAL A 145 -22.03 -4.41 4.58
N VAL A 146 -22.02 -3.68 5.69
CA VAL A 146 -23.13 -2.79 6.11
C VAL A 146 -23.32 -1.62 5.14
N PHE A 147 -22.26 -1.24 4.40
CA PHE A 147 -22.29 -0.16 3.41
C PHE A 147 -22.43 -0.67 1.98
N LYS A 148 -22.79 -1.94 1.77
CA LYS A 148 -22.86 -2.54 0.42
C LYS A 148 -23.78 -1.81 -0.56
N SER A 149 -24.82 -1.15 -0.05
CA SER A 149 -25.76 -0.34 -0.84
C SER A 149 -25.24 1.07 -1.16
N ASN A 150 -24.23 1.55 -0.42
CA ASN A 150 -23.70 2.91 -0.49
C ASN A 150 -22.48 2.99 -1.43
N SER A 151 -22.72 2.85 -2.73
CA SER A 151 -21.64 2.83 -3.75
C SER A 151 -20.73 4.06 -3.75
N GLY A 152 -21.23 5.22 -3.35
CA GLY A 152 -20.43 6.44 -3.27
C GLY A 152 -19.31 6.34 -2.24
N LEU A 153 -19.58 5.76 -1.06
CA LEU A 153 -18.55 5.54 -0.04
C LEU A 153 -17.47 4.59 -0.56
N LEU A 154 -17.88 3.49 -1.20
CA LEU A 154 -16.96 2.49 -1.75
C LEU A 154 -16.04 3.07 -2.82
N LEU A 155 -16.56 3.96 -3.68
CA LEU A 155 -15.75 4.66 -4.69
C LEU A 155 -14.74 5.63 -4.05
N ILE A 156 -15.16 6.36 -3.01
CA ILE A 156 -14.26 7.27 -2.27
C ILE A 156 -13.12 6.45 -1.64
N LEU A 157 -13.43 5.38 -0.92
CA LEU A 157 -12.43 4.52 -0.28
C LEU A 157 -11.50 3.86 -1.31
N ARG A 158 -12.06 3.40 -2.43
CA ARG A 158 -11.30 2.90 -3.57
C ARG A 158 -10.28 3.92 -4.07
N SER A 159 -10.68 5.18 -4.24
CA SER A 159 -9.80 6.23 -4.76
C SER A 159 -8.66 6.60 -3.80
N LEU A 160 -8.84 6.41 -2.49
CA LEU A 160 -7.80 6.64 -1.49
C LEU A 160 -6.69 5.58 -1.54
N ASN A 161 -7.03 4.35 -1.91
CA ASN A 161 -6.09 3.23 -2.06
C ASN A 161 -5.36 3.17 -3.40
N THR A 162 -5.36 4.27 -4.16
CA THR A 162 -4.65 4.31 -5.44
C THR A 162 -3.15 4.15 -5.20
N LEU A 163 -2.53 3.20 -5.93
CA LEU A 163 -1.10 2.82 -5.89
C LEU A 163 -0.20 4.00 -5.51
N PHE A 164 0.23 4.02 -4.25
CA PHE A 164 1.11 5.05 -3.68
C PHE A 164 2.32 5.37 -4.58
N PRO A 165 3.04 4.39 -5.18
CA PRO A 165 4.16 4.69 -6.07
C PRO A 165 3.78 5.51 -7.30
N SER A 166 2.64 5.23 -7.91
CA SER A 166 2.17 5.89 -9.15
C SER A 166 1.68 7.30 -8.87
N CYS A 167 0.87 7.47 -7.81
CA CYS A 167 0.40 8.79 -7.37
C CYS A 167 1.57 9.67 -6.91
N LEU A 168 2.52 9.13 -6.15
CA LEU A 168 3.70 9.86 -5.70
C LEU A 168 4.53 10.37 -6.88
N ARG A 169 4.75 9.54 -7.91
CA ARG A 169 5.49 9.93 -9.12
C ARG A 169 4.75 11.04 -9.87
N PHE A 170 3.43 10.95 -9.99
CA PHE A 170 2.61 12.00 -10.58
C PHE A 170 2.70 13.32 -9.78
N CYS A 171 2.67 13.25 -8.45
CA CYS A 171 2.83 14.42 -7.59
C CYS A 171 4.23 15.06 -7.74
N VAL A 172 5.30 14.27 -7.78
CA VAL A 172 6.67 14.79 -7.99
C VAL A 172 6.79 15.46 -9.35
N TRP A 173 6.21 14.87 -10.40
CA TRP A 173 6.20 15.47 -11.74
C TRP A 173 5.37 16.77 -11.78
N PHE A 174 4.17 16.77 -11.19
CA PHE A 174 3.30 17.93 -11.15
C PHE A 174 3.92 19.10 -10.38
N LEU A 175 4.45 18.84 -9.17
CA LEU A 175 5.15 19.86 -8.38
C LEU A 175 6.46 20.29 -9.06
N GLY A 176 7.17 19.36 -9.71
CA GLY A 176 8.38 19.67 -10.46
C GLY A 176 8.14 20.66 -11.60
N LYS A 177 7.05 20.44 -12.36
CA LYS A 177 6.62 21.33 -13.44
C LYS A 177 6.12 22.68 -12.92
N PHE A 178 5.38 22.67 -11.81
CA PHE A 178 4.81 23.89 -11.23
C PHE A 178 5.87 24.79 -10.60
N PHE A 179 6.81 24.22 -9.83
CA PHE A 179 7.88 24.97 -9.16
C PHE A 179 9.16 25.13 -10.00
N LYS A 180 9.18 24.62 -11.25
CA LYS A 180 10.34 24.63 -12.18
C LYS A 180 11.66 24.18 -11.53
N LYS A 181 11.60 23.25 -10.57
CA LYS A 181 12.78 22.81 -9.83
C LYS A 181 13.56 21.75 -10.59
N VAL A 182 14.85 22.00 -10.84
CA VAL A 182 15.80 21.06 -11.47
C VAL A 182 15.90 19.75 -10.67
N GLU A 183 15.72 19.83 -9.34
CA GLU A 183 15.68 18.71 -8.38
C GLU A 183 14.64 17.64 -8.75
N SER A 184 13.49 18.04 -9.32
CA SER A 184 12.42 17.10 -9.69
C SER A 184 12.80 16.23 -10.89
N ASN A 185 13.44 16.80 -11.91
CA ASN A 185 13.98 16.07 -13.05
C ASN A 185 15.12 15.15 -12.63
N TYR A 186 15.95 15.57 -11.67
CA TYR A 186 17.00 14.73 -11.09
C TYR A 186 16.41 13.50 -10.36
N LEU A 187 15.39 13.69 -9.50
CA LEU A 187 14.72 12.59 -8.78
C LEU A 187 14.04 11.57 -9.71
N LEU A 188 13.39 12.06 -10.78
CA LEU A 188 12.66 11.21 -11.73
C LEU A 188 13.57 10.43 -12.70
N LYS A 189 14.79 10.94 -12.95
CA LYS A 189 15.78 10.35 -13.85
C LYS A 189 16.80 9.46 -13.12
N LYS A 190 17.18 9.80 -11.89
CA LYS A 190 18.20 9.11 -11.07
C LYS A 190 17.60 8.41 -9.83
N THR A 191 16.48 7.73 -10.05
CA THR A 191 15.67 7.10 -8.99
C THR A 191 16.42 6.04 -8.17
N SER A 192 17.36 5.30 -8.79
CA SER A 192 18.17 4.27 -8.12
C SER A 192 19.17 4.82 -7.10
N GLU A 193 19.67 6.05 -7.27
CA GLU A 193 20.69 6.65 -6.39
C GLU A 193 20.10 7.30 -5.12
N VAL A 194 18.81 7.58 -5.13
CA VAL A 194 18.08 8.21 -4.01
C VAL A 194 17.73 7.17 -2.93
N GLY A 195 17.51 5.91 -3.35
CA GLY A 195 17.30 4.76 -2.46
C GLY A 195 15.96 4.77 -1.71
N TYR A 196 14.93 5.45 -2.23
CA TYR A 196 13.57 5.40 -1.68
C TYR A 196 12.77 4.29 -2.38
N PHE A 197 12.42 3.25 -1.61
CA PHE A 197 11.83 2.00 -2.12
C PHE A 197 10.54 2.20 -2.95
N HIS A 198 9.71 3.20 -2.62
CA HIS A 198 8.45 3.45 -3.33
C HIS A 198 8.59 4.40 -4.52
N LEU A 199 9.76 5.00 -4.77
CA LEU A 199 10.01 5.72 -6.01
C LEU A 199 10.51 4.70 -7.02
N LEU A 200 9.61 4.16 -7.84
CA LEU A 200 9.96 3.18 -8.87
C LEU A 200 10.41 3.90 -10.16
N PRO A 201 11.38 3.35 -10.92
CA PRO A 201 11.73 3.86 -12.24
C PRO A 201 10.53 3.82 -13.20
N SER A 202 10.53 4.68 -14.24
CA SER A 202 9.34 4.93 -15.08
C SER A 202 8.77 3.68 -15.74
N GLN A 203 9.66 2.82 -16.25
CA GLN A 203 9.28 1.61 -16.97
C GLN A 203 8.70 0.56 -16.00
N HIS A 204 9.32 0.40 -14.83
CA HIS A 204 8.83 -0.50 -13.78
C HIS A 204 7.48 -0.08 -13.23
N ALA A 205 7.29 1.22 -12.95
CA ALA A 205 6.01 1.75 -12.49
C ALA A 205 4.89 1.48 -13.52
N SER A 206 5.19 1.65 -14.81
CA SER A 206 4.24 1.35 -15.89
C SER A 206 3.91 -0.14 -15.98
N TYR A 207 4.92 -1.03 -15.94
CA TYR A 207 4.68 -2.47 -15.95
C TYR A 207 3.90 -2.95 -14.74
N LEU A 208 4.22 -2.43 -13.55
CA LEU A 208 3.49 -2.72 -12.33
C LEU A 208 2.01 -2.36 -12.49
N VAL A 209 1.71 -1.14 -12.99
CA VAL A 209 0.32 -0.72 -13.27
C VAL A 209 -0.35 -1.69 -14.22
N VAL A 210 0.27 -2.07 -15.33
CA VAL A 210 -0.31 -3.02 -16.30
C VAL A 210 -0.61 -4.37 -15.65
N THR A 211 0.33 -4.94 -14.89
CA THR A 211 0.12 -6.23 -14.21
C THR A 211 -0.93 -6.17 -13.11
N VAL A 212 -0.94 -5.12 -12.28
CA VAL A 212 -1.94 -4.95 -11.21
C VAL A 212 -3.33 -4.75 -11.82
N SER A 213 -3.45 -3.92 -12.85
CA SER A 213 -4.70 -3.75 -13.59
C SER A 213 -5.17 -5.06 -14.23
N GLY A 214 -4.27 -5.86 -14.79
CA GLY A 214 -4.58 -7.18 -15.36
C GLY A 214 -5.10 -8.17 -14.31
N PHE A 215 -4.46 -8.24 -13.14
CA PHE A 215 -4.92 -9.09 -12.03
C PHE A 215 -6.27 -8.65 -11.49
N VAL A 216 -6.47 -7.35 -11.27
CA VAL A 216 -7.76 -6.78 -10.84
C VAL A 216 -8.85 -7.10 -11.86
N LEU A 217 -8.59 -6.89 -13.15
CA LEU A 217 -9.57 -7.13 -14.21
C LEU A 217 -9.96 -8.60 -14.28
N THR A 218 -8.99 -9.51 -14.17
CA THR A 218 -9.23 -10.96 -14.17
C THR A 218 -10.10 -11.37 -12.98
N GLN A 219 -9.77 -10.88 -11.77
CA GLN A 219 -10.58 -11.12 -10.58
C GLN A 219 -11.98 -10.54 -10.69
N PHE A 220 -12.10 -9.33 -11.23
CA PHE A 220 -13.37 -8.65 -11.44
C PHE A 220 -14.30 -9.44 -12.38
N ILE A 221 -13.78 -9.92 -13.50
CA ILE A 221 -14.53 -10.73 -14.46
C ILE A 221 -15.01 -12.02 -13.80
N LEU A 222 -14.13 -12.74 -13.11
CA LEU A 222 -14.48 -13.99 -12.44
C LEU A 222 -15.50 -13.78 -11.31
N PHE A 223 -15.30 -12.75 -10.48
CA PHE A 223 -16.22 -12.40 -9.40
C PHE A 223 -17.61 -12.07 -9.94
N CYS A 224 -17.70 -11.22 -10.96
CA CYS A 224 -18.96 -10.90 -11.61
C CYS A 224 -19.61 -12.13 -12.25
N SER A 225 -18.84 -13.02 -12.87
CA SER A 225 -19.38 -14.21 -13.52
C SER A 225 -19.95 -15.22 -12.53
N MET A 226 -19.34 -15.37 -11.35
CA MET A 226 -19.71 -16.42 -10.39
C MET A 226 -20.72 -15.93 -9.35
N GLU A 227 -20.63 -14.67 -8.92
CA GLU A 227 -21.36 -14.16 -7.75
C GLU A 227 -22.51 -13.22 -8.10
N TRP A 228 -22.83 -13.01 -9.38
CA TRP A 228 -23.87 -12.07 -9.79
C TRP A 228 -25.24 -12.33 -9.13
N ASN A 229 -25.54 -13.61 -8.93
CA ASN A 229 -26.80 -14.10 -8.38
C ASN A 229 -26.65 -14.71 -6.99
N SER A 230 -25.51 -14.52 -6.32
CA SER A 230 -25.30 -15.08 -4.99
C SER A 230 -25.99 -14.27 -3.88
N ALA A 231 -26.15 -14.90 -2.72
CA ALA A 231 -26.79 -14.28 -1.57
C ALA A 231 -26.05 -13.01 -1.08
N GLY A 232 -24.73 -12.92 -1.28
CA GLY A 232 -23.92 -11.78 -0.86
C GLY A 232 -24.30 -10.47 -1.58
N LEU A 233 -24.60 -10.57 -2.88
CA LEU A 233 -24.97 -9.44 -3.74
C LEU A 233 -26.48 -9.33 -3.98
N HIS A 234 -27.29 -10.16 -3.31
CA HIS A 234 -28.74 -10.12 -3.43
C HIS A 234 -29.32 -8.80 -2.89
N GLY A 235 -30.31 -8.25 -3.60
CA GLY A 235 -30.95 -6.97 -3.27
C GLY A 235 -30.22 -5.71 -3.76
N LEU A 236 -29.08 -5.85 -4.45
CA LEU A 236 -28.35 -4.72 -5.03
C LEU A 236 -28.71 -4.49 -6.50
N ASN A 237 -28.75 -3.21 -6.91
CA ASN A 237 -28.88 -2.84 -8.32
C ASN A 237 -27.60 -3.20 -9.11
N SER A 238 -27.69 -3.37 -10.43
CA SER A 238 -26.56 -3.73 -11.29
C SER A 238 -25.37 -2.78 -11.13
N TYR A 239 -25.62 -1.48 -10.99
CA TYR A 239 -24.58 -0.48 -10.69
C TYR A 239 -23.88 -0.72 -9.35
N GLN A 240 -24.65 -1.01 -8.29
CA GLN A 240 -24.10 -1.31 -6.96
C GLN A 240 -23.28 -2.60 -6.98
N LYS A 241 -23.73 -3.63 -7.73
CA LYS A 241 -22.99 -4.89 -7.91
C LYS A 241 -21.64 -4.67 -8.60
N ILE A 242 -21.60 -3.85 -9.65
CA ILE A 242 -20.36 -3.52 -10.36
C ILE A 242 -19.36 -2.80 -9.44
N ILE A 243 -19.82 -1.80 -8.69
CA ILE A 243 -18.94 -1.08 -7.77
C ILE A 243 -18.51 -1.96 -6.60
N GLY A 244 -19.41 -2.77 -6.06
CA GLY A 244 -19.11 -3.69 -4.98
C GLY A 244 -18.09 -4.76 -5.38
N SER A 245 -18.25 -5.37 -6.56
CA SER A 245 -17.30 -6.33 -7.10
C SER A 245 -15.94 -5.70 -7.41
N LEU A 246 -15.93 -4.49 -7.97
CA LEU A 246 -14.69 -3.74 -8.16
C LEU A 246 -14.02 -3.44 -6.81
N PHE A 247 -14.80 -3.03 -5.79
CA PHE A 247 -14.31 -2.77 -4.44
C PHE A 247 -13.70 -4.01 -3.79
N GLN A 248 -14.40 -5.15 -3.82
CA GLN A 248 -13.91 -6.41 -3.28
C GLN A 248 -12.59 -6.82 -3.96
N THR A 249 -12.54 -6.79 -5.29
CA THR A 249 -11.42 -7.38 -6.04
C THR A 249 -10.11 -6.62 -5.92
N MET A 250 -10.09 -5.28 -5.86
CA MET A 250 -8.81 -4.58 -5.62
C MET A 250 -8.41 -4.55 -4.13
N ASN A 251 -9.33 -4.87 -3.21
CA ASN A 251 -9.03 -4.96 -1.79
C ASN A 251 -8.38 -6.30 -1.41
N THR A 252 -8.59 -7.35 -2.22
CA THR A 252 -7.94 -8.68 -2.05
C THR A 252 -6.43 -8.65 -1.83
N ARG A 253 -5.74 -7.63 -2.38
CA ARG A 253 -4.28 -7.53 -2.34
C ARG A 253 -3.76 -6.47 -1.38
N TYR A 254 -4.51 -5.40 -1.18
CA TYR A 254 -4.01 -4.18 -0.54
C TYR A 254 -4.69 -3.90 0.78
N ALA A 255 -5.97 -4.22 0.97
CA ALA A 255 -6.68 -3.86 2.19
C ALA A 255 -7.79 -4.87 2.45
N GLY A 256 -7.81 -5.50 3.62
CA GLY A 256 -8.81 -6.52 4.01
C GLY A 256 -10.25 -6.00 4.16
N GLU A 257 -10.60 -4.89 3.53
CA GLU A 257 -11.95 -4.33 3.53
C GLU A 257 -12.85 -5.13 2.57
N SER A 258 -13.80 -5.88 3.13
CA SER A 258 -14.75 -6.71 2.39
C SER A 258 -16.17 -6.13 2.41
N ILE A 259 -16.85 -6.23 1.28
CA ILE A 259 -18.25 -5.84 1.10
C ILE A 259 -19.20 -7.05 1.14
N VAL A 260 -18.65 -8.24 0.98
CA VAL A 260 -19.36 -9.52 1.03
C VAL A 260 -18.70 -10.40 2.08
N ASP A 261 -19.50 -11.29 2.65
CA ASP A 261 -18.97 -12.33 3.51
C ASP A 261 -18.19 -13.34 2.65
N LEU A 262 -16.90 -13.49 2.92
CA LEU A 262 -16.00 -14.35 2.13
C LEU A 262 -16.41 -15.81 2.17
N SER A 263 -16.96 -16.26 3.29
CA SER A 263 -17.44 -17.64 3.45
C SER A 263 -18.65 -17.98 2.60
N ALA A 264 -19.40 -16.97 2.12
CA ALA A 264 -20.52 -17.14 1.21
C ALA A 264 -20.09 -17.16 -0.27
N LEU A 265 -18.81 -16.91 -0.56
CA LEU A 265 -18.26 -16.94 -1.91
C LEU A 265 -17.98 -18.36 -2.36
N SER A 266 -18.09 -18.56 -3.67
CA SER A 266 -17.68 -19.81 -4.32
C SER A 266 -16.21 -20.15 -4.05
N SER A 267 -15.92 -21.44 -3.84
CA SER A 267 -14.59 -21.93 -3.49
C SER A 267 -13.51 -21.57 -4.51
N ALA A 268 -13.85 -21.47 -5.81
CA ALA A 268 -12.90 -21.07 -6.83
C ALA A 268 -12.45 -19.60 -6.68
N LEU A 269 -13.33 -18.69 -6.22
CA LEU A 269 -12.94 -17.31 -5.91
C LEU A 269 -12.06 -17.23 -4.67
N LEU A 270 -12.35 -18.05 -3.65
CA LEU A 270 -11.49 -18.13 -2.47
C LEU A 270 -10.07 -18.59 -2.83
N VAL A 271 -9.93 -19.60 -3.69
CA VAL A 271 -8.62 -20.04 -4.20
C VAL A 271 -7.93 -18.91 -4.97
N LEU A 272 -8.66 -18.18 -5.82
CA LEU A 272 -8.12 -17.03 -6.54
C LEU A 272 -7.64 -15.94 -5.57
N PHE A 273 -8.41 -15.64 -4.52
CA PHE A 273 -8.03 -14.67 -3.50
C PHE A 273 -6.79 -15.14 -2.73
N VAL A 274 -6.67 -16.43 -2.38
CA VAL A 274 -5.47 -16.99 -1.76
C VAL A 274 -4.22 -16.72 -2.60
N VAL A 275 -4.28 -16.96 -3.90
CA VAL A 275 -3.16 -16.68 -4.81
C VAL A 275 -2.82 -15.18 -4.81
N MET A 276 -3.83 -14.31 -4.84
CA MET A 276 -3.65 -12.87 -4.89
C MET A 276 -3.13 -12.28 -3.58
N MET A 277 -3.56 -12.82 -2.44
CA MET A 277 -3.06 -12.48 -1.11
C MET A 277 -1.61 -12.92 -0.91
N TYR A 278 -1.22 -14.05 -1.51
CA TYR A 278 0.16 -14.54 -1.46
C TYR A 278 1.12 -13.68 -2.30
N LEU A 279 0.68 -13.15 -3.44
CA LEU A 279 1.54 -12.38 -4.35
C LEU A 279 1.84 -10.97 -3.80
N PRO A 280 3.11 -10.62 -3.55
CA PRO A 280 3.50 -9.30 -3.04
C PRO A 280 2.89 -8.13 -3.83
N PRO A 281 2.57 -6.99 -3.19
CA PRO A 281 1.89 -5.86 -3.84
C PRO A 281 2.63 -5.27 -5.06
N TYR A 282 3.94 -5.53 -5.19
CA TYR A 282 4.81 -5.04 -6.26
C TYR A 282 5.20 -6.10 -7.32
N THR A 283 4.56 -7.28 -7.36
CA THR A 283 4.94 -8.27 -8.39
C THR A 283 4.59 -7.78 -9.79
N SER A 284 5.60 -7.56 -10.63
CA SER A 284 5.43 -7.48 -12.08
C SER A 284 5.75 -8.85 -12.70
N LEU A 285 4.81 -9.40 -13.48
CA LEU A 285 5.06 -10.60 -14.29
C LEU A 285 6.06 -10.36 -15.43
N LEU A 286 6.36 -9.10 -15.75
CA LEU A 286 7.35 -8.73 -16.74
C LEU A 286 8.75 -8.71 -16.10
N PRO A 287 9.74 -9.43 -16.67
CA PRO A 287 11.09 -9.47 -16.13
C PRO A 287 11.75 -8.12 -16.36
N VAL A 288 12.18 -7.47 -15.29
CA VAL A 288 13.05 -6.29 -15.39
C VAL A 288 14.43 -6.65 -14.83
N LYS A 289 15.42 -6.61 -15.71
CA LYS A 289 16.75 -7.20 -15.51
C LYS A 289 17.59 -6.50 -14.43
N ASP A 290 17.34 -5.23 -14.14
CA ASP A 290 18.28 -4.41 -13.34
C ASP A 290 18.03 -4.45 -11.82
N ASP A 291 16.79 -4.68 -11.38
CA ASP A 291 16.45 -4.73 -9.96
C ASP A 291 16.58 -6.13 -9.36
N GLU A 292 16.39 -7.20 -10.15
CA GLU A 292 16.60 -8.57 -9.67
C GLU A 292 18.01 -8.73 -9.10
N GLU A 293 19.03 -8.12 -9.71
CA GLU A 293 20.39 -8.20 -9.20
C GLU A 293 20.57 -7.41 -7.90
N ILE A 294 19.99 -6.21 -7.75
CA ILE A 294 20.14 -5.40 -6.53
C ILE A 294 19.39 -6.04 -5.34
N TYR A 295 18.19 -6.56 -5.58
CA TYR A 295 17.42 -7.31 -4.58
C TYR A 295 18.07 -8.66 -4.25
N LYS A 296 18.53 -9.42 -5.24
CA LYS A 296 19.30 -10.67 -5.02
C LYS A 296 20.60 -10.40 -4.30
N LYS A 297 21.30 -9.30 -4.52
CA LYS A 297 22.59 -8.99 -3.88
C LYS A 297 22.43 -8.60 -2.41
N LYS A 298 21.40 -7.82 -2.06
CA LYS A 298 21.05 -7.53 -0.64
C LYS A 298 20.49 -8.77 0.08
N ARG A 299 19.68 -9.58 -0.60
CA ARG A 299 19.16 -10.86 -0.07
C ARG A 299 20.27 -11.90 0.09
N ASN A 300 21.19 -12.06 -0.86
CA ASN A 300 22.32 -12.99 -0.79
C ASN A 300 23.27 -12.66 0.37
N ARG A 301 23.51 -11.37 0.67
CA ARG A 301 24.36 -10.98 1.82
C ARG A 301 23.74 -11.34 3.17
N ARG A 302 22.41 -11.30 3.31
CA ARG A 302 21.70 -11.73 4.53
C ARG A 302 21.35 -13.22 4.53
N GLY A 303 21.18 -13.82 3.35
CA GLY A 303 20.70 -15.19 3.12
C GLY A 303 21.78 -16.25 3.25
N ARG A 304 23.04 -15.95 2.86
CA ARG A 304 24.15 -16.92 2.97
C ARG A 304 24.43 -17.44 4.38
N LEU A 305 23.97 -16.74 5.42
CA LEU A 305 24.15 -17.14 6.82
C LEU A 305 22.99 -17.98 7.38
N LEU A 306 21.83 -18.00 6.71
CA LEU A 306 20.60 -18.69 7.16
C LEU A 306 20.14 -19.80 6.19
N GLU A 307 20.84 -19.98 5.07
CA GLU A 307 20.42 -20.80 3.92
C GLU A 307 20.36 -22.32 4.21
N ASN A 308 20.96 -22.79 5.30
CA ASN A 308 20.96 -24.22 5.65
C ASN A 308 19.81 -24.64 6.60
N ILE A 309 18.95 -23.71 7.04
CA ILE A 309 17.83 -24.02 7.97
C ILE A 309 16.47 -23.43 7.48
N LEU A 310 16.46 -22.46 6.57
CA LEU A 310 15.22 -21.81 6.11
C LEU A 310 14.54 -22.57 4.96
N PHE A 311 13.43 -23.23 5.26
CA PHE A 311 12.48 -23.76 4.27
C PHE A 311 11.96 -22.65 3.32
N SER A 312 11.47 -23.03 2.13
CA SER A 312 10.83 -22.08 1.19
C SER A 312 9.60 -21.40 1.82
N GLN A 313 9.23 -20.19 1.38
CA GLN A 313 8.05 -19.45 1.88
C GLN A 313 6.76 -20.29 1.79
N LEU A 314 6.59 -21.04 0.70
CA LEU A 314 5.46 -21.95 0.52
C LEU A 314 5.46 -23.11 1.52
N SER A 315 6.65 -23.57 1.91
CA SER A 315 6.79 -24.62 2.92
C SER A 315 6.39 -24.11 4.30
N TYR A 316 6.68 -22.85 4.65
CA TYR A 316 6.18 -22.28 5.91
C TYR A 316 4.66 -22.21 5.93
N LEU A 317 4.04 -21.72 4.85
CA LEU A 317 2.58 -21.67 4.74
C LEU A 317 1.98 -23.07 4.88
N ALA A 318 2.53 -24.07 4.18
CA ALA A 318 2.08 -25.45 4.30
C ALA A 318 2.22 -26.00 5.73
N ILE A 319 3.37 -25.76 6.39
CA ILE A 319 3.60 -26.20 7.77
C ILE A 319 2.57 -25.55 8.72
N PHE A 320 2.33 -24.25 8.62
CA PHE A 320 1.35 -23.56 9.47
C PHE A 320 -0.08 -24.02 9.19
N THR A 321 -0.47 -24.23 7.92
CA THR A 321 -1.76 -24.82 7.57
C THR A 321 -1.90 -26.21 8.20
N ILE A 322 -0.88 -27.07 8.12
CA ILE A 322 -0.91 -28.40 8.74
C ILE A 322 -1.05 -28.30 10.26
N LEU A 323 -0.29 -27.40 10.91
CA LEU A 323 -0.37 -27.20 12.36
C LEU A 323 -1.77 -26.75 12.81
N VAL A 324 -2.38 -25.81 12.10
CA VAL A 324 -3.75 -25.36 12.39
C VAL A 324 -4.74 -26.50 12.17
N CYS A 325 -4.63 -27.27 11.08
CA CYS A 325 -5.47 -28.44 10.85
C CYS A 325 -5.34 -29.52 11.94
N ILE A 326 -4.14 -29.73 12.50
CA ILE A 326 -3.92 -30.66 13.61
C ILE A 326 -4.56 -30.13 14.90
N THR A 327 -4.40 -28.83 15.17
CA THR A 327 -4.89 -28.17 16.38
C THR A 327 -6.42 -28.12 16.41
N GLU A 328 -7.02 -27.79 15.26
CA GLU A 328 -8.47 -27.65 15.10
C GLU A 328 -9.12 -28.93 14.54
N ARG A 329 -8.45 -30.08 14.66
CA ARG A 329 -8.92 -31.36 14.11
C ARG A 329 -10.33 -31.74 14.56
N GLN A 330 -10.66 -31.48 15.83
CA GLN A 330 -11.99 -31.77 16.38
C GLN A 330 -13.06 -30.89 15.71
N LYS A 331 -12.81 -29.58 15.63
CA LYS A 331 -13.74 -28.64 15.00
C LYS A 331 -13.91 -28.88 13.49
N LEU A 332 -12.85 -29.32 12.81
CA LEU A 332 -12.92 -29.77 11.41
C LEU A 332 -13.89 -30.94 11.19
N GLN A 333 -14.11 -31.78 12.22
CA GLN A 333 -15.05 -32.89 12.16
C GLN A 333 -16.46 -32.48 12.61
N GLU A 334 -16.56 -31.65 13.64
CA GLU A 334 -17.81 -31.27 14.29
C GLU A 334 -18.56 -30.12 13.58
N ASP A 335 -17.82 -29.19 12.98
CA ASP A 335 -18.34 -27.97 12.33
C ASP A 335 -17.61 -27.68 10.99
N PRO A 336 -17.79 -28.55 9.97
CA PRO A 336 -17.06 -28.47 8.71
C PRO A 336 -17.42 -27.25 7.85
N LEU A 337 -18.53 -26.57 8.14
CA LEU A 337 -18.94 -25.37 7.37
C LEU A 337 -18.13 -24.14 7.79
N ASN A 338 -17.86 -23.99 9.09
CA ASN A 338 -16.96 -22.95 9.59
C ASN A 338 -15.48 -23.38 9.49
N PHE A 339 -15.16 -24.62 9.87
CA PHE A 339 -13.81 -25.16 9.89
C PHE A 339 -13.60 -26.13 8.73
N ASN A 340 -13.08 -25.63 7.62
CA ASN A 340 -12.60 -26.47 6.52
C ASN A 340 -11.18 -26.06 6.11
N VAL A 341 -10.51 -26.95 5.38
CA VAL A 341 -9.12 -26.73 4.95
C VAL A 341 -8.98 -25.47 4.10
N LEU A 342 -9.96 -25.14 3.25
CA LEU A 342 -9.91 -23.94 2.42
C LEU A 342 -10.00 -22.66 3.26
N ASN A 343 -10.91 -22.59 4.24
CA ASN A 343 -11.03 -21.48 5.18
C ASN A 343 -9.73 -21.32 5.99
N ILE A 344 -9.15 -22.42 6.48
CA ILE A 344 -7.87 -22.39 7.19
C ILE A 344 -6.76 -21.85 6.28
N VAL A 345 -6.71 -22.26 5.01
CA VAL A 345 -5.73 -21.73 4.04
C VAL A 345 -5.95 -20.23 3.81
N VAL A 346 -7.20 -19.78 3.68
CA VAL A 346 -7.54 -18.35 3.54
C VAL A 346 -7.02 -17.56 4.75
N GLU A 347 -7.28 -18.03 5.97
CA GLU A 347 -6.82 -17.38 7.21
C GLU A 347 -5.28 -17.32 7.30
N VAL A 348 -4.60 -18.45 7.07
CA VAL A 348 -3.14 -18.53 7.16
C VAL A 348 -2.46 -17.64 6.12
N VAL A 349 -2.94 -17.65 4.87
CA VAL A 349 -2.36 -16.84 3.80
C VAL A 349 -2.70 -15.37 3.97
N SER A 350 -3.91 -15.03 4.42
CA SER A 350 -4.30 -13.65 4.76
C SER A 350 -3.43 -13.10 5.90
N ALA A 351 -3.17 -13.89 6.94
CA ALA A 351 -2.28 -13.52 8.03
C ALA A 351 -0.84 -13.32 7.57
N TYR A 352 -0.33 -14.22 6.72
CA TYR A 352 1.01 -14.09 6.14
C TYR A 352 1.16 -12.86 5.25
N GLY A 353 0.18 -12.61 4.37
CA GLY A 353 0.13 -11.46 3.48
C GLY A 353 -0.25 -10.15 4.18
N SER A 354 -0.61 -10.21 5.48
CA SER A 354 -1.15 -9.07 6.24
C SER A 354 -2.33 -8.39 5.53
N VAL A 355 -3.16 -9.18 4.85
CA VAL A 355 -4.29 -8.67 4.06
C VAL A 355 -5.45 -8.34 4.99
N GLY A 356 -5.76 -9.22 5.95
CA GLY A 356 -6.85 -9.01 6.91
C GLY A 356 -8.22 -9.50 6.44
N PHE A 357 -8.27 -10.26 5.36
CA PHE A 357 -9.45 -11.03 4.98
C PHE A 357 -9.65 -12.22 5.92
N THR A 358 -10.89 -12.47 6.28
CA THR A 358 -11.31 -13.61 7.08
C THR A 358 -12.60 -14.17 6.53
N THR A 359 -12.76 -15.49 6.57
CA THR A 359 -14.05 -16.13 6.29
C THR A 359 -15.02 -15.99 7.47
N GLY A 360 -14.52 -15.54 8.63
CA GLY A 360 -15.29 -15.35 9.84
C GLY A 360 -15.75 -16.67 10.45
N TYR A 361 -16.45 -16.54 11.58
CA TYR A 361 -17.15 -17.62 12.24
C TYR A 361 -18.62 -17.24 12.37
N SER A 362 -19.54 -18.15 12.04
CA SER A 362 -20.97 -17.91 12.18
C SER A 362 -21.65 -19.08 12.89
N CYS A 363 -22.39 -18.76 13.95
CA CYS A 363 -23.23 -19.73 14.66
C CYS A 363 -24.32 -20.31 13.74
N ASP A 364 -24.77 -19.55 12.74
CA ASP A 364 -25.83 -19.98 11.80
C ASP A 364 -25.36 -21.10 10.87
N ARG A 365 -24.04 -21.32 10.79
CA ARG A 365 -23.42 -22.35 9.96
C ARG A 365 -23.06 -23.61 10.73
N GLN A 366 -23.27 -23.65 12.04
CA GLN A 366 -22.99 -24.84 12.82
C GLN A 366 -23.87 -26.00 12.35
N THR A 367 -23.25 -27.14 12.03
CA THR A 367 -23.98 -28.38 11.76
C THR A 367 -24.62 -28.97 13.02
N GLN A 368 -24.04 -28.69 14.19
CA GLN A 368 -24.60 -29.01 15.50
C GLN A 368 -24.74 -27.70 16.29
N PRO A 369 -25.95 -27.12 16.37
CA PRO A 369 -26.14 -25.80 16.96
C PRO A 369 -25.92 -25.86 18.48
N ASP A 370 -24.98 -25.07 18.98
CA ASP A 370 -24.82 -24.81 20.41
C ASP A 370 -25.77 -23.69 20.82
N SER A 371 -26.63 -23.95 21.81
CA SER A 371 -27.59 -22.98 22.35
C SER A 371 -26.93 -21.73 22.92
N ASN A 372 -25.64 -21.78 23.25
CA ASN A 372 -24.88 -20.66 23.78
C ASN A 372 -24.15 -19.85 22.68
N CYS A 373 -24.21 -20.28 21.42
CA CYS A 373 -23.56 -19.57 20.33
C CYS A 373 -24.39 -18.35 19.93
N VAL A 374 -23.80 -17.16 20.07
CA VAL A 374 -24.43 -15.89 19.68
C VAL A 374 -23.53 -15.17 18.70
N ASN A 375 -24.09 -14.88 17.52
CA ASN A 375 -23.46 -14.03 16.52
C ASN A 375 -23.31 -12.60 17.06
N LYS A 376 -22.09 -12.08 17.14
CA LYS A 376 -21.77 -10.73 17.62
C LYS A 376 -21.46 -9.77 16.46
N PHE A 377 -22.34 -9.74 15.45
CA PHE A 377 -22.22 -8.85 14.29
C PHE A 377 -22.81 -7.47 14.62
#